data_AF-K0NF89-F1
#
_entry.id   AF-K0NF89-F1
#
_cell.length_a   1.000
_cell.length_b   1.000
_cell.length_c   1.000
_cell.angle_alpha   90.00
_cell.angle_beta   90.00
_cell.angle_gamma   90.00
#
_symmetry.space_group_name_H-M   'P 1'
#
loop_
_entity.id
_entity.type
_entity.pdbx_description
1 polymer ?
#
loop_
_entity_poly.entity_id
_entity_poly.type
_entity_poly.pdbx_seq_one_letter_code
_entity_poly.pdbx_strand_id
1 'polypeptide(L)'
;MNRYQTNHSNEVHQLIVTPSKHFFVTRNGILKHQKKPFEIKLENCKDFKKTHIIHYIIRDHFSGLVYWETCTSNAAIPIHEFLFRAWAKKEKQPFYGMPSCMTIPKNVQLFYPGLVNFVETLGIDFIKVTSGFQGGVRDIRTIEDELRCAGLFLGNPEQFQTELPFELILKKSYEICTRLSNNFYRKPSKKETWLSGFGSEQKIYIPKSLEIFKTTYQGIAESEY
;
A
#
# COMPACT_ATOMS: atom_id res chain seq x y z
N MET A 1 -22.32 -2.91 -19.38
CA MET A 1 -21.69 -3.03 -18.05
C MET A 1 -20.92 -1.75 -17.80
N ASN A 2 -21.50 -0.80 -17.04
CA ASN A 2 -20.86 0.49 -16.78
C ASN A 2 -19.57 0.25 -15.99
N ARG A 3 -18.42 0.51 -16.61
CA ARG A 3 -17.13 0.51 -15.92
C ARG A 3 -17.16 1.67 -14.94
N TYR A 4 -16.89 1.38 -13.66
CA TYR A 4 -16.54 2.41 -12.71
C TYR A 4 -15.29 3.14 -13.25
N GLN A 5 -15.45 4.40 -13.66
CA GLN A 5 -14.40 5.21 -14.28
C GLN A 5 -14.17 6.43 -13.40
N THR A 6 -12.92 6.61 -13.00
CA THR A 6 -12.44 7.86 -12.41
C THR A 6 -12.03 8.83 -13.51
N ASN A 7 -12.26 10.10 -13.27
CA ASN A 7 -12.07 11.22 -14.16
C ASN A 7 -10.71 11.90 -13.98
N HIS A 8 -10.16 11.89 -12.76
CA HIS A 8 -8.92 12.61 -12.45
C HIS A 8 -8.07 11.91 -11.38
N SER A 9 -6.82 12.35 -11.24
CA SER A 9 -5.91 11.90 -10.19
C SER A 9 -6.46 12.26 -8.81
N ASN A 10 -6.18 11.41 -7.81
CA ASN A 10 -6.57 11.65 -6.42
C ASN A 10 -8.10 11.70 -6.22
N GLU A 11 -8.88 11.15 -7.14
CA GLU A 11 -10.33 11.02 -6.98
C GLU A 11 -10.67 9.79 -6.15
N VAL A 12 -10.15 8.63 -6.53
CA VAL A 12 -10.43 7.35 -5.86
C VAL A 12 -9.13 6.63 -5.56
N HIS A 13 -8.88 6.36 -4.28
CA HIS A 13 -7.81 5.48 -3.87
C HIS A 13 -8.31 4.08 -3.51
N GLN A 14 -7.51 3.08 -3.82
CA GLN A 14 -7.79 1.67 -3.53
C GLN A 14 -6.82 1.16 -2.48
N LEU A 15 -7.32 0.83 -1.29
CA LEU A 15 -6.52 0.26 -0.22
C LEU A 15 -6.38 -1.26 -0.39
N ILE A 16 -5.18 -1.76 -0.18
CA ILE A 16 -4.91 -3.19 -0.13
C ILE A 16 -3.97 -3.44 1.05
N VAL A 17 -4.41 -4.28 1.99
CA VAL A 17 -3.57 -4.81 3.06
C VAL A 17 -3.66 -6.32 3.00
N THR A 18 -2.53 -6.99 2.80
CA THR A 18 -2.50 -8.44 2.66
C THR A 18 -1.17 -9.03 3.10
N PRO A 19 -1.17 -10.17 3.82
CA PRO A 19 0.05 -10.95 3.96
C PRO A 19 0.49 -11.50 2.61
N SER A 20 1.81 -11.63 2.41
CA SER A 20 2.35 -12.34 1.25
C SER A 20 2.10 -13.84 1.39
N LYS A 21 1.65 -14.44 0.29
CA LYS A 21 1.49 -15.90 0.18
C LYS A 21 2.79 -16.60 -0.20
N HIS A 22 3.85 -15.88 -0.53
CA HIS A 22 5.10 -16.45 -1.04
C HIS A 22 6.32 -16.03 -0.25
N PHE A 23 6.30 -14.82 0.33
CA PHE A 23 7.42 -14.25 1.06
C PHE A 23 7.26 -14.37 2.58
N PHE A 24 8.37 -14.71 3.23
CA PHE A 24 8.49 -14.77 4.69
C PHE A 24 9.90 -14.37 5.11
N VAL A 25 10.05 -13.96 6.37
CA VAL A 25 11.30 -13.55 6.98
C VAL A 25 11.77 -14.65 7.93
N THR A 26 13.04 -15.03 7.83
CA THR A 26 13.65 -16.00 8.75
C THR A 26 13.95 -15.35 10.11
N ARG A 27 14.28 -16.16 11.12
CA ARG A 27 14.73 -15.65 12.44
C ARG A 27 15.96 -14.73 12.35
N ASN A 28 16.78 -14.90 11.31
CA ASN A 28 17.97 -14.08 11.07
C ASN A 28 17.66 -12.82 10.25
N GLY A 29 16.39 -12.48 10.02
CA GLY A 29 15.99 -11.27 9.28
C GLY A 29 16.16 -11.37 7.77
N ILE A 30 16.31 -12.58 7.22
CA ILE A 30 16.47 -12.78 5.77
C ILE A 30 15.13 -13.00 5.10
N LEU A 31 14.85 -12.26 4.02
CA LEU A 31 13.68 -12.47 3.18
C LEU A 31 13.86 -13.73 2.33
N LYS A 32 12.89 -14.64 2.38
CA LYS A 32 12.85 -15.85 1.56
C LYS A 32 11.53 -15.92 0.78
N HIS A 33 11.59 -16.56 -0.38
CA HIS A 33 10.46 -16.81 -1.26
C HIS A 33 10.24 -18.32 -1.42
N GLN A 34 8.99 -18.76 -1.50
CA GLN A 34 8.63 -20.12 -1.88
C GLN A 34 7.60 -20.14 -3.02
N LYS A 35 7.69 -21.15 -3.90
CA LYS A 35 6.79 -21.31 -5.05
C LYS A 35 5.36 -21.67 -4.64
N LYS A 36 5.19 -22.59 -3.69
CA LYS A 36 3.87 -23.00 -3.20
C LYS A 36 3.27 -21.88 -2.35
N PRO A 37 2.06 -21.37 -2.65
CA PRO A 37 1.44 -20.35 -1.83
C PRO A 37 1.07 -20.90 -0.45
N PHE A 38 1.19 -20.06 0.58
CA PHE A 38 0.61 -20.33 1.89
C PHE A 38 -0.89 -20.01 1.89
N GLU A 39 -1.66 -20.74 2.71
CA GLU A 39 -3.06 -20.45 3.01
C GLU A 39 -3.20 -19.38 4.11
N ILE A 40 -2.38 -18.35 4.02
CA ILE A 40 -2.38 -17.24 4.96
C ILE A 40 -3.41 -16.19 4.57
N LYS A 41 -4.04 -15.60 5.58
CA LYS A 41 -4.98 -14.50 5.49
C LYS A 41 -4.61 -13.44 6.52
N LEU A 42 -5.15 -12.23 6.36
CA LEU A 42 -4.88 -11.13 7.29
C LEU A 42 -5.40 -11.46 8.71
N GLU A 43 -6.52 -12.18 8.81
CA GLU A 43 -7.14 -12.60 10.08
C GLU A 43 -6.28 -13.56 10.93
N ASN A 44 -5.42 -14.36 10.30
CA ASN A 44 -4.65 -15.40 10.98
C ASN A 44 -3.14 -15.21 10.86
N CYS A 45 -2.67 -14.09 10.28
CA CYS A 45 -1.27 -13.94 9.91
C CYS A 45 -0.30 -13.93 11.11
N LYS A 46 -0.79 -13.60 12.31
CA LYS A 46 -0.01 -13.62 13.56
C LYS A 46 0.20 -15.02 14.13
N ASP A 47 -0.69 -15.95 13.79
CA ASP A 47 -0.70 -17.32 14.34
C ASP A 47 0.16 -18.29 13.49
N PHE A 48 0.65 -17.83 12.34
CA PHE A 48 1.50 -18.64 11.47
C PHE A 48 2.88 -18.86 12.09
N LYS A 49 3.39 -20.09 12.01
CA LYS A 49 4.72 -20.46 12.49
C LYS A 49 5.87 -19.67 11.83
N LYS A 50 5.67 -19.23 10.58
CA LYS A 50 6.65 -18.41 9.85
C LYS A 50 6.27 -16.94 9.99
N THR A 51 7.26 -16.07 10.10
CA THR A 51 7.04 -14.63 10.08
C THR A 51 6.80 -14.17 8.64
N HIS A 52 5.55 -13.98 8.25
CA HIS A 52 5.19 -13.46 6.92
C HIS A 52 5.42 -11.96 6.81
N ILE A 53 5.63 -11.46 5.59
CA ILE A 53 5.53 -10.02 5.32
C ILE A 53 4.07 -9.64 5.04
N ILE A 54 3.70 -8.41 5.41
CA ILE A 54 2.39 -7.82 5.10
C ILE A 54 2.61 -6.61 4.19
N HIS A 55 1.98 -6.60 3.03
CA HIS A 55 1.98 -5.48 2.11
C HIS A 55 0.86 -4.50 2.48
N TYR A 56 1.22 -3.21 2.54
CA TYR A 56 0.30 -2.09 2.62
C TYR A 56 0.44 -1.32 1.32
N ILE A 57 -0.61 -1.31 0.52
CA ILE A 57 -0.61 -0.72 -0.81
C ILE A 57 -1.78 0.23 -0.88
N ILE A 58 -1.53 1.43 -1.40
CA ILE A 58 -2.59 2.33 -1.83
C ILE A 58 -2.33 2.72 -3.28
N ARG A 59 -3.36 2.54 -4.09
CA ARG A 59 -3.32 2.81 -5.53
C ARG A 59 -4.28 3.92 -5.88
N ASP A 60 -3.83 4.87 -6.68
CA ASP A 60 -4.73 5.79 -7.36
C ASP A 60 -5.40 5.07 -8.54
N HIS A 61 -6.73 5.06 -8.56
CA HIS A 61 -7.48 4.31 -9.56
C HIS A 61 -7.28 4.85 -10.99
N PHE A 62 -7.18 6.18 -11.12
CA PHE A 62 -7.05 6.88 -12.39
C PHE A 62 -5.69 6.62 -13.07
N SER A 63 -4.61 7.02 -12.42
CA SER A 63 -3.24 6.92 -12.95
C SER A 63 -2.62 5.54 -12.77
N GLY A 64 -3.16 4.75 -11.84
CA GLY A 64 -2.54 3.51 -11.39
C GLY A 64 -1.25 3.69 -10.62
N LEU A 65 -0.92 4.92 -10.19
CA LEU A 65 0.21 5.22 -9.32
C LEU A 65 0.01 4.52 -7.97
N VAL A 66 1.10 4.02 -7.40
CA VAL A 66 1.06 3.20 -6.18
C VAL A 66 2.03 3.74 -5.15
N TYR A 67 1.58 3.80 -3.91
CA TYR A 67 2.43 3.86 -2.74
C TYR A 67 2.39 2.51 -2.01
N TRP A 68 3.56 2.02 -1.59
CA TRP A 68 3.70 0.72 -0.96
C TRP A 68 4.66 0.78 0.22
N GLU A 69 4.23 0.16 1.32
CA GLU A 69 5.05 -0.18 2.48
C GLU A 69 4.90 -1.68 2.81
N THR A 70 5.85 -2.21 3.56
CA THR A 70 5.77 -3.58 4.06
C THR A 70 6.26 -3.67 5.49
N CYS A 71 5.77 -4.66 6.22
CA CYS A 71 6.21 -4.98 7.57
C CYS A 71 6.19 -6.49 7.78
N THR A 72 6.55 -6.94 8.98
CA THR A 72 6.33 -8.34 9.36
C THR A 72 4.97 -8.52 10.02
N SER A 73 4.46 -9.75 10.00
CA SER A 73 3.24 -10.19 10.72
C SER A 73 3.30 -9.93 12.23
N ASN A 74 4.50 -9.89 12.80
CA ASN A 74 4.70 -9.64 14.24
C ASN A 74 4.69 -8.13 14.57
N ALA A 75 4.82 -7.26 13.57
CA ALA A 75 4.89 -5.82 13.74
C ALA A 75 4.05 -5.14 12.65
N ALA A 76 2.74 -5.39 12.68
CA ALA A 76 1.78 -4.77 11.75
C ALA A 76 1.77 -3.24 11.93
N ILE A 77 1.74 -2.52 10.82
CA ILE A 77 1.68 -1.05 10.82
C ILE A 77 0.28 -0.60 11.27
N PRO A 78 0.16 0.36 12.21
CA PRO A 78 -1.12 0.99 12.50
C PRO A 78 -1.66 1.70 11.26
N ILE A 79 -2.90 1.41 10.85
CA ILE A 79 -3.39 1.81 9.53
C ILE A 79 -3.42 3.33 9.32
N HIS A 80 -3.72 4.11 10.36
CA HIS A 80 -3.70 5.57 10.30
C HIS A 80 -2.30 6.13 10.02
N GLU A 81 -1.24 5.48 10.51
CA GLU A 81 0.13 5.91 10.22
C GLU A 81 0.51 5.64 8.76
N PHE A 82 0.14 4.46 8.23
CA PHE A 82 0.34 4.14 6.81
C PHE A 82 -0.37 5.17 5.91
N LEU A 83 -1.64 5.45 6.20
CA LEU A 83 -2.43 6.42 5.43
C LEU A 83 -1.87 7.84 5.53
N PHE A 84 -1.46 8.26 6.73
CA PHE A 84 -0.78 9.54 6.92
C PHE A 84 0.47 9.65 6.04
N ARG A 85 1.37 8.65 6.11
CA ARG A 85 2.59 8.63 5.31
C ARG A 85 2.27 8.60 3.83
N ALA A 86 1.31 7.79 3.40
CA ALA A 86 0.86 7.73 2.01
C ALA A 86 0.39 9.08 1.47
N TRP A 87 -0.39 9.83 2.24
CA TRP A 87 -0.97 11.10 1.79
C TRP A 87 -0.09 12.33 2.07
N ALA A 88 0.91 12.23 2.94
CA ALA A 88 1.89 13.29 3.16
C ALA A 88 2.75 13.55 1.90
N LYS A 89 3.25 14.78 1.74
CA LYS A 89 4.25 15.08 0.69
C LYS A 89 5.58 14.38 1.01
N LYS A 90 6.24 13.90 -0.03
CA LYS A 90 7.53 13.18 0.04
C LYS A 90 8.42 13.67 -1.07
N GLU A 91 9.73 13.74 -0.84
CA GLU A 91 10.68 14.19 -1.86
C GLU A 91 10.84 13.17 -3.00
N LYS A 92 10.93 11.88 -2.65
CA LYS A 92 11.32 10.82 -3.59
C LYS A 92 10.16 10.13 -4.29
N GLN A 93 8.91 10.49 -3.96
CA GLN A 93 7.72 9.78 -4.45
C GLN A 93 6.59 10.76 -4.80
N PRO A 94 5.95 10.59 -5.97
CA PRO A 94 4.92 11.52 -6.45
C PRO A 94 3.55 11.31 -5.81
N PHE A 95 3.30 10.18 -5.13
CA PHE A 95 2.01 9.87 -4.52
C PHE A 95 1.83 10.66 -3.21
N TYR A 96 0.80 11.51 -3.14
CA TYR A 96 0.40 12.27 -1.96
C TYR A 96 -1.05 12.77 -2.13
N GLY A 97 -1.63 13.33 -1.08
CA GLY A 97 -2.99 13.87 -1.12
C GLY A 97 -4.05 12.87 -0.66
N MET A 98 -5.01 13.36 0.10
CA MET A 98 -6.20 12.60 0.49
C MET A 98 -7.19 12.58 -0.68
N PRO A 99 -7.75 11.41 -1.03
CA PRO A 99 -8.66 11.29 -2.15
C PRO A 99 -10.06 11.80 -1.81
N SER A 100 -10.91 11.99 -2.82
CA SER A 100 -12.35 12.22 -2.58
C SER A 100 -13.04 10.97 -2.06
N CYS A 101 -12.69 9.81 -2.61
CA CYS A 101 -13.29 8.54 -2.24
C CYS A 101 -12.23 7.45 -2.04
N MET A 102 -12.58 6.42 -1.28
CA MET A 102 -11.69 5.28 -1.04
C MET A 102 -12.43 3.96 -1.04
N THR A 103 -11.83 2.95 -1.67
CA THR A 103 -12.29 1.56 -1.54
C THR A 103 -11.49 0.83 -0.47
N ILE A 104 -12.18 0.15 0.44
CA ILE A 104 -11.58 -0.61 1.53
C ILE A 104 -12.12 -2.05 1.50
N PRO A 105 -11.27 -3.06 1.24
CA PRO A 105 -11.70 -4.46 1.21
C PRO A 105 -12.22 -4.96 2.57
N LYS A 106 -13.21 -5.86 2.56
CA LYS A 106 -13.86 -6.37 3.78
C LYS A 106 -12.87 -6.98 4.79
N ASN A 107 -11.87 -7.71 4.32
CA ASN A 107 -10.85 -8.30 5.20
C ASN A 107 -9.97 -7.24 5.89
N VAL A 108 -9.78 -6.08 5.26
CA VAL A 108 -9.05 -4.95 5.85
C VAL A 108 -9.94 -4.26 6.89
N GLN A 109 -11.23 -4.10 6.61
CA GLN A 109 -12.20 -3.57 7.59
C GLN A 109 -12.26 -4.44 8.86
N LEU A 110 -12.27 -5.78 8.70
CA LEU A 110 -12.27 -6.69 9.83
C LEU A 110 -10.96 -6.64 10.65
N PHE A 111 -9.83 -6.43 9.99
CA PHE A 111 -8.53 -6.35 10.68
C PHE A 111 -8.27 -4.98 11.33
N TYR A 112 -8.90 -3.92 10.81
CA TYR A 112 -8.87 -2.57 11.36
C TYR A 112 -10.29 -2.05 11.60
N PRO A 113 -10.92 -2.41 12.74
CA PRO A 113 -12.17 -1.81 13.17
C PRO A 113 -12.08 -0.27 13.21
N GLY A 114 -13.21 0.42 13.03
CA GLY A 114 -13.25 1.88 12.93
C GLY A 114 -12.63 2.51 11.67
N LEU A 115 -11.99 1.74 10.78
CA LEU A 115 -11.30 2.32 9.60
C LEU A 115 -12.24 3.04 8.63
N VAL A 116 -13.45 2.51 8.41
CA VAL A 116 -14.44 3.15 7.53
C VAL A 116 -14.89 4.48 8.13
N ASN A 117 -15.32 4.47 9.40
CA ASN A 117 -15.71 5.67 10.13
C ASN A 117 -14.59 6.72 10.18
N PHE A 118 -13.34 6.27 10.31
CA PHE A 118 -12.16 7.14 10.29
C PHE A 118 -11.99 7.88 8.97
N VAL A 119 -12.06 7.19 7.83
CA VAL A 119 -11.90 7.87 6.53
C VAL A 119 -13.08 8.79 6.24
N GLU A 120 -14.30 8.41 6.64
CA GLU A 120 -15.49 9.27 6.49
C GLU A 120 -15.40 10.52 7.37
N THR A 121 -14.86 10.42 8.59
CA THR A 121 -14.58 11.58 9.46
C THR A 121 -13.56 12.54 8.86
N LEU A 122 -12.64 12.02 8.02
CA LEU A 122 -11.70 12.81 7.26
C LEU A 122 -12.31 13.46 6.01
N GLY A 123 -13.60 13.23 5.73
CA GLY A 123 -14.31 13.71 4.55
C GLY A 123 -14.03 12.90 3.29
N ILE A 124 -13.61 11.64 3.43
CA ILE A 124 -13.37 10.71 2.33
C ILE A 124 -14.54 9.74 2.22
N ASP A 125 -15.21 9.71 1.08
CA ASP A 125 -16.36 8.83 0.86
C ASP A 125 -15.93 7.37 0.70
N PHE A 126 -16.48 6.48 1.54
CA PHE A 126 -16.22 5.05 1.42
C PHE A 126 -17.05 4.43 0.29
N ILE A 127 -16.36 3.74 -0.63
CA ILE A 127 -16.99 2.98 -1.70
C ILE A 127 -16.91 1.49 -1.39
N LYS A 128 -18.09 0.86 -1.24
CA LYS A 128 -18.20 -0.58 -1.08
C LYS A 128 -17.81 -1.30 -2.36
N VAL A 129 -16.74 -2.10 -2.30
CA VAL A 129 -16.33 -2.98 -3.41
C VAL A 129 -17.18 -4.24 -3.47
N THR A 130 -17.57 -4.65 -4.68
CA THR A 130 -18.36 -5.87 -4.91
C THR A 130 -17.52 -7.03 -5.44
N SER A 131 -16.25 -6.79 -5.83
CA SER A 131 -15.33 -7.83 -6.31
C SER A 131 -13.86 -7.53 -6.01
N GLY A 132 -13.03 -8.59 -5.94
CA GLY A 132 -11.58 -8.46 -5.71
C GLY A 132 -10.82 -7.79 -6.87
N PHE A 133 -11.33 -7.83 -8.10
CA PHE A 133 -10.73 -7.11 -9.23
C PHE A 133 -10.83 -5.59 -9.07
N GLN A 134 -11.91 -5.10 -8.44
CA GLN A 134 -12.04 -3.70 -8.04
C GLN A 134 -11.14 -3.33 -6.85
N GLY A 135 -10.50 -4.31 -6.21
CA GLY A 135 -9.59 -4.11 -5.07
C GLY A 135 -8.10 -4.16 -5.43
N GLY A 136 -7.73 -4.11 -6.71
CA GLY A 136 -6.31 -3.94 -7.11
C GLY A 136 -5.40 -5.16 -6.89
N VAL A 137 -5.94 -6.39 -6.89
CA VAL A 137 -5.17 -7.64 -6.69
C VAL A 137 -3.93 -7.77 -7.59
N ARG A 138 -3.92 -7.10 -8.76
CA ARG A 138 -2.78 -7.08 -9.67
C ARG A 138 -1.53 -6.41 -9.07
N ASP A 139 -1.69 -5.39 -8.22
CA ASP A 139 -0.56 -4.63 -7.68
C ASP A 139 0.28 -5.47 -6.71
N ILE A 140 -0.35 -6.40 -6.00
CA ILE A 140 0.35 -7.37 -5.14
C ILE A 140 1.35 -8.16 -5.97
N ARG A 141 0.90 -8.76 -7.09
CA ARG A 141 1.78 -9.54 -7.97
C ARG A 141 2.91 -8.69 -8.52
N THR A 142 2.61 -7.47 -8.95
CA THR A 142 3.62 -6.55 -9.47
C THR A 142 4.68 -6.21 -8.41
N ILE A 143 4.28 -5.92 -7.18
CA ILE A 143 5.23 -5.68 -6.08
C ILE A 143 6.04 -6.94 -5.73
N GLU A 144 5.40 -8.11 -5.68
CA GLU A 144 6.09 -9.37 -5.40
C GLU A 144 7.08 -9.76 -6.50
N ASP A 145 6.80 -9.46 -7.77
CA ASP A 145 7.73 -9.64 -8.88
C ASP A 145 8.93 -8.68 -8.76
N GLU A 146 8.69 -7.39 -8.41
CA GLU A 146 9.76 -6.43 -8.12
C GLU A 146 10.63 -6.86 -6.93
N LEU A 147 10.02 -7.44 -5.89
CA LEU A 147 10.72 -8.01 -4.73
C LEU A 147 11.55 -9.23 -5.09
N ARG A 148 11.06 -10.10 -5.98
CA ARG A 148 11.84 -11.23 -6.48
C ARG A 148 13.10 -10.76 -7.21
N CYS A 149 13.01 -9.65 -7.93
CA CYS A 149 14.14 -9.01 -8.59
C CYS A 149 14.95 -8.07 -7.67
N ALA A 150 14.48 -7.79 -6.45
CA ALA A 150 15.10 -6.78 -5.59
C ALA A 150 16.54 -7.13 -5.19
N GLY A 151 16.88 -8.42 -5.06
CA GLY A 151 18.27 -8.84 -4.81
C GLY A 151 19.26 -8.39 -5.90
N LEU A 152 18.80 -8.26 -7.15
CA LEU A 152 19.63 -7.81 -8.27
C LEU A 152 19.89 -6.29 -8.27
N PHE A 153 18.94 -5.50 -7.75
CA PHE A 153 18.95 -4.04 -7.92
C PHE A 153 19.11 -3.27 -6.60
N LEU A 154 18.76 -3.87 -5.46
CA LEU A 154 18.92 -3.26 -4.14
C LEU A 154 20.20 -3.73 -3.44
N GLY A 155 20.71 -4.91 -3.82
CA GLY A 155 21.96 -5.49 -3.34
C GLY A 155 23.21 -4.82 -3.94
N ASN A 156 24.38 -5.16 -3.42
CA ASN A 156 25.65 -4.72 -4.02
C ASN A 156 25.85 -5.47 -5.36
N PRO A 157 25.95 -4.77 -6.51
CA PRO A 157 26.16 -5.40 -7.82
C PRO A 157 27.44 -6.24 -7.88
N GLU A 158 28.41 -6.00 -6.99
CA GLU A 158 29.65 -6.78 -6.90
C GLU A 158 29.50 -8.10 -6.13
N GLN A 159 28.42 -8.27 -5.36
CA GLN A 159 28.32 -9.39 -4.40
C GLN A 159 27.22 -10.42 -4.71
N PHE A 160 26.43 -10.27 -5.78
CA PHE A 160 25.30 -11.16 -6.10
C PHE A 160 24.64 -11.72 -4.84
N GLN A 161 24.12 -10.83 -3.98
CA GLN A 161 23.67 -11.24 -2.64
C GLN A 161 22.63 -12.36 -2.77
N THR A 162 23.03 -13.56 -2.37
CA THR A 162 22.17 -14.76 -2.36
C THR A 162 21.10 -14.67 -1.28
N GLU A 163 21.30 -13.80 -0.29
CA GLU A 163 20.39 -13.53 0.81
C GLU A 163 20.07 -12.04 0.89
N LEU A 164 18.77 -11.70 0.91
CA LEU A 164 18.30 -10.33 0.95
C LEU A 164 17.81 -9.99 2.37
N PRO A 165 18.52 -9.16 3.14
CA PRO A 165 18.06 -8.73 4.45
C PRO A 165 16.76 -7.96 4.34
N PHE A 166 15.75 -8.30 5.15
CA PHE A 166 14.46 -7.63 5.13
C PHE A 166 14.56 -6.14 5.49
N GLU A 167 15.48 -5.80 6.39
CA GLU A 167 15.77 -4.40 6.76
C GLU A 167 16.19 -3.55 5.56
N LEU A 168 16.90 -4.12 4.58
CA LEU A 168 17.26 -3.43 3.36
C LEU A 168 16.03 -3.12 2.50
N ILE A 169 15.06 -4.05 2.46
CA ILE A 169 13.76 -3.82 1.79
C ILE A 169 13.01 -2.67 2.46
N LEU A 170 12.98 -2.60 3.79
CA LEU A 170 12.33 -1.50 4.51
C LEU A 170 12.96 -0.16 4.14
N LYS A 171 14.30 -0.07 4.21
CA LYS A 171 15.07 1.14 3.90
C LYS A 171 14.95 1.59 2.44
N LYS A 172 14.84 0.65 1.50
CA LYS A 172 14.80 0.91 0.06
C LYS A 172 13.43 0.69 -0.59
N SER A 173 12.37 0.55 0.20
CA SER A 173 10.99 0.40 -0.29
C SER A 173 10.58 1.52 -1.23
N TYR A 174 11.10 2.74 -0.99
CA TYR A 174 10.86 3.88 -1.85
C TYR A 174 11.42 3.71 -3.27
N GLU A 175 12.55 3.02 -3.44
CA GLU A 175 13.16 2.77 -4.76
C GLU A 175 12.27 1.87 -5.61
N ILE A 176 11.66 0.84 -5.00
CA ILE A 176 10.68 -0.02 -5.65
C ILE A 176 9.47 0.80 -6.12
N CYS A 177 8.92 1.65 -5.24
CA CYS A 177 7.81 2.54 -5.62
C CYS A 177 8.18 3.48 -6.78
N THR A 178 9.40 4.03 -6.77
CA THR A 178 9.90 4.91 -7.84
C THR A 178 10.00 4.18 -9.18
N ARG A 179 10.52 2.94 -9.20
CA ARG A 179 10.54 2.12 -10.42
C ARG A 179 9.14 1.83 -10.95
N LEU A 180 8.22 1.46 -10.06
CA LEU A 180 6.83 1.22 -10.41
C LEU A 180 6.17 2.47 -10.98
N SER A 181 6.50 3.65 -10.46
CA SER A 181 5.95 4.94 -10.88
C SER A 181 6.48 5.39 -12.25
N ASN A 182 7.78 5.17 -12.50
CA ASN A 182 8.49 5.65 -13.69
C ASN A 182 8.52 4.64 -14.84
N ASN A 183 7.85 3.48 -14.72
CA ASN A 183 7.98 2.36 -15.67
C ASN A 183 8.04 2.81 -17.14
N PHE A 184 9.24 2.79 -17.70
CA PHE A 184 9.57 3.40 -18.99
C PHE A 184 8.99 2.64 -20.19
N TYR A 185 8.51 1.42 -19.98
CA TYR A 185 7.93 0.58 -21.04
C TYR A 185 6.49 0.98 -21.41
N ARG A 186 5.81 1.79 -20.58
CA ARG A 186 4.48 2.32 -20.87
C ARG A 186 4.52 3.83 -20.80
N LYS A 187 4.20 4.49 -21.91
CA LYS A 187 4.04 5.93 -21.99
C LYS A 187 2.55 6.30 -22.16
N PRO A 188 2.03 7.33 -21.45
CA PRO A 188 2.71 8.02 -20.35
C PRO A 188 2.93 7.08 -19.15
N SER A 189 3.98 7.35 -18.38
CA SER A 189 4.23 6.65 -17.11
C SER A 189 3.10 6.92 -16.11
N LYS A 190 3.01 6.10 -15.07
CA LYS A 190 2.01 6.31 -14.00
C LYS A 190 2.23 7.65 -13.30
N LYS A 191 3.50 8.05 -13.10
CA LYS A 191 3.86 9.36 -12.56
C LYS A 191 3.38 10.51 -13.46
N GLU A 192 3.62 10.43 -14.76
CA GLU A 192 3.17 11.48 -15.70
C GLU A 192 1.65 11.56 -15.73
N THR A 193 0.96 10.41 -15.81
CA THR A 193 -0.52 10.35 -15.77
C THR A 193 -1.07 10.94 -14.48
N TRP A 194 -0.42 10.65 -13.34
CA TRP A 194 -0.79 11.23 -12.05
C TRP A 194 -0.65 12.75 -12.05
N LEU A 195 0.50 13.28 -12.47
CA LEU A 195 0.78 14.72 -12.46
C LEU A 195 -0.09 15.49 -13.46
N SER A 196 -0.37 14.92 -14.64
CA SER A 196 -1.23 15.56 -15.65
C SER A 196 -2.71 15.38 -15.36
N GLY A 197 -3.07 14.47 -14.45
CA GLY A 197 -4.45 14.12 -14.15
C GLY A 197 -5.10 15.04 -13.13
N PHE A 198 -4.41 16.04 -12.59
CA PHE A 198 -5.02 17.03 -11.70
C PHE A 198 -5.75 18.11 -12.51
N GLY A 199 -6.99 18.42 -12.11
CA GLY A 199 -7.72 19.57 -12.67
C GLY A 199 -7.07 20.90 -12.28
N SER A 200 -7.23 21.93 -13.11
CA SER A 200 -6.64 23.26 -12.89
C SER A 200 -7.05 23.92 -11.56
N GLU A 201 -8.21 23.55 -11.01
CA GLU A 201 -8.77 24.08 -9.76
C GLU A 201 -8.81 23.04 -8.63
N GLN A 202 -8.26 21.84 -8.86
CA GLN A 202 -8.35 20.75 -7.89
C GLN A 202 -7.49 21.04 -6.65
N LYS A 203 -8.15 21.20 -5.50
CA LYS A 203 -7.46 21.32 -4.21
C LYS A 203 -7.00 19.95 -3.75
N ILE A 204 -5.69 19.81 -3.51
CA ILE A 204 -5.12 18.59 -2.91
C ILE A 204 -5.01 18.80 -1.40
N TYR A 205 -5.77 18.02 -0.65
CA TYR A 205 -5.73 18.04 0.81
C TYR A 205 -4.59 17.15 1.31
N ILE A 206 -3.74 17.71 2.17
CA ILE A 206 -2.60 17.00 2.76
C ILE A 206 -2.85 16.92 4.27
N PRO A 207 -2.62 15.76 4.89
CA PRO A 207 -2.80 15.63 6.34
C PRO A 207 -1.83 16.56 7.09
N LYS A 208 -2.34 17.24 8.12
CA LYS A 208 -1.59 18.27 8.88
C LYS A 208 -0.52 17.67 9.78
N SER A 209 -0.86 16.62 10.54
CA SER A 209 0.08 15.94 11.44
C SER A 209 -0.38 14.51 11.72
N LEU A 210 0.59 13.67 12.09
CA LEU A 210 0.32 12.30 12.47
C LEU A 210 -0.49 12.21 13.77
N GLU A 211 -0.22 13.11 14.73
CA GLU A 211 -0.93 13.12 16.02
C GLU A 211 -2.43 13.39 15.87
N ILE A 212 -2.82 14.27 14.93
CA ILE A 212 -4.24 14.49 14.63
C ILE A 212 -4.86 13.20 14.07
N PHE A 213 -4.19 12.56 13.10
CA PHE A 213 -4.65 11.29 12.52
C PHE A 213 -4.82 10.20 13.57
N LYS A 214 -3.83 10.06 14.45
CA LYS A 214 -3.84 9.10 15.55
C LYS A 214 -4.99 9.37 16.51
N THR A 215 -5.16 10.61 16.96
CA THR A 215 -6.23 10.98 17.90
C THR A 215 -7.60 10.76 17.30
N THR A 216 -7.82 11.13 16.03
CA THR A 216 -9.08 10.88 15.32
C THR A 216 -9.36 9.37 15.21
N TYR A 217 -8.36 8.56 14.86
CA TYR A 217 -8.53 7.11 14.74
C TYR A 217 -8.82 6.44 16.08
N GLN A 218 -8.13 6.84 17.14
CA GLN A 218 -8.31 6.28 18.49
C GLN A 218 -9.67 6.64 19.08
N GLY A 219 -10.13 7.88 18.94
CA GLY A 219 -11.45 8.29 19.43
C GLY A 219 -12.61 7.52 18.77
N ILE A 220 -12.44 7.09 17.51
CA ILE A 220 -13.41 6.23 16.83
C ILE A 220 -13.33 4.80 17.36
N ALA A 221 -12.13 4.24 17.47
CA ALA A 221 -11.95 2.90 18.00
C ALA A 221 -12.51 2.74 19.42
N GLU A 222 -12.44 3.78 20.26
CA GLU A 222 -12.97 3.78 21.63
C GLU A 222 -14.50 3.92 21.70
N SER A 223 -15.16 4.46 20.66
CA SER A 223 -16.63 4.63 20.62
C SER A 223 -17.38 3.43 20.03
N GLU A 224 -16.66 2.46 19.48
CA GLU A 224 -17.22 1.20 18.95
C GLU A 224 -17.25 0.06 20.00
N TYR A 225 -16.86 0.33 21.25
CA TYR A 225 -16.92 -0.59 22.41
C TYR A 225 -17.76 0.01 23.55
#